data_AF-A0AAB0A646-F1
#
_entry.id   AF-A0AAB0A646-F1
#
_cell.length_a   1.000
_cell.length_b   1.000
_cell.length_c   1.000
_cell.angle_alpha   90.00
_cell.angle_beta   90.00
_cell.angle_gamma   90.00
#
_symmetry.space_group_name_H-M   'P 1'
#
loop_
_entity.id
_entity.type
_entity.pdbx_description
1 polymer ?
#
loop_
_entity_poly.entity_id
_entity_poly.type
_entity_poly.pdbx_seq_one_letter_code
_entity_poly.pdbx_strand_id
1 'polypeptide(L)'
;MAFKFFALFALVAVASAAILPVAVKHVEYHDAPAEYQFSYSVHDDHTGDIKSQQEERHGDNVKGQYTLIDADGYRRIVDYTADEHNGFNAVVHREPLGHKATLWIKLGIANPDTVSSIAVPV
;
A
#
# COMPACT_ATOMS: atom_id res chain seq x y z
N MET A 1 13.80 37.32 70.07
CA MET A 1 14.36 37.14 68.71
C MET A 1 14.33 35.68 68.19
N ALA A 2 13.72 34.71 68.91
CA ALA A 2 13.75 33.29 68.54
C ALA A 2 12.49 32.75 67.81
N PHE A 3 11.41 33.54 67.71
CA PHE A 3 10.16 33.08 67.07
C PHE A 3 10.20 33.18 65.53
N LYS A 4 11.12 33.96 64.97
CA LYS A 4 11.26 34.16 63.52
C LYS A 4 11.98 33.01 62.79
N PHE A 5 12.74 32.18 63.53
CA PHE A 5 13.44 31.02 62.95
C PHE A 5 12.54 29.80 62.79
N PHE A 6 11.54 29.61 63.68
CA PHE A 6 10.56 28.53 63.57
C PHE A 6 9.63 28.68 62.36
N ALA A 7 9.25 29.92 62.04
CA ALA A 7 8.42 30.21 60.86
C ALA A 7 9.16 29.94 59.53
N LEU A 8 10.49 30.13 59.51
CA LEU A 8 11.30 29.89 58.31
C LEU A 8 11.50 28.39 58.04
N PHE A 9 11.64 27.57 59.08
CA PHE A 9 11.73 26.11 58.95
C PHE A 9 10.41 25.46 58.49
N ALA A 10 9.28 25.98 58.97
CA ALA A 10 7.96 25.49 58.54
C ALA A 10 7.67 25.78 57.06
N LEU A 11 8.16 26.90 56.52
CA LEU A 11 7.96 27.29 55.12
C LEU A 11 8.83 26.47 54.15
N VAL A 12 10.04 26.08 54.57
CA VAL A 12 10.92 25.18 53.79
C VAL A 12 10.36 23.74 53.78
N ALA A 13 9.76 23.27 54.88
CA ALA A 13 9.16 21.93 54.93
C ALA A 13 7.92 21.79 54.03
N VAL A 14 7.12 22.85 53.86
CA VAL A 14 5.94 22.85 52.97
C VAL A 14 6.35 22.97 51.50
N ALA A 15 7.43 23.70 51.19
CA ALA A 15 7.94 23.83 49.83
C ALA A 15 8.49 22.51 49.24
N SER A 16 8.89 21.56 50.09
CA SER A 16 9.48 20.28 49.66
C SER A 16 8.47 19.14 49.47
N ALA A 17 7.16 19.38 49.68
CA ALA A 17 6.13 18.34 49.60
C ALA A 17 5.47 18.20 48.21
N ALA A 18 5.79 19.09 47.26
CA ALA A 18 5.27 19.05 45.91
C ALA A 18 6.38 18.62 44.96
N ILE A 19 6.41 17.33 44.61
CA ILE A 19 6.86 16.70 43.35
C ILE A 19 7.10 15.22 43.71
N LEU A 20 6.03 14.43 43.71
CA LEU A 20 6.17 12.99 43.59
C LEU A 20 6.27 12.69 42.09
N PRO A 21 7.29 11.95 41.61
CA PRO A 21 7.30 11.50 40.23
C PRO A 21 6.10 10.57 40.03
N VAL A 22 5.13 11.01 39.24
CA VAL A 22 4.07 10.13 38.75
C VAL A 22 4.74 9.07 37.89
N ALA A 23 4.75 7.83 38.37
CA ALA A 23 5.18 6.68 37.58
C ALA A 23 4.17 6.48 36.45
N VAL A 24 4.43 7.10 35.30
CA VAL A 24 3.69 6.85 34.06
C VAL A 24 4.08 5.45 33.61
N LYS A 25 3.17 4.50 33.79
CA LYS A 25 3.32 3.15 33.24
C LYS A 25 3.19 3.26 31.72
N HIS A 26 4.31 3.32 31.02
CA HIS A 26 4.32 3.12 29.57
C HIS A 26 3.86 1.69 29.31
N VAL A 27 2.66 1.56 28.73
CA VAL A 27 2.23 0.30 28.12
C VAL A 27 2.86 0.28 26.74
N GLU A 28 3.91 -0.51 26.59
CA GLU A 28 4.50 -0.78 25.29
C GLU A 28 3.52 -1.67 24.52
N TYR A 29 2.81 -1.09 23.56
CA TYR A 29 2.10 -1.86 22.56
C TYR A 29 3.15 -2.34 21.56
N HIS A 30 3.34 -3.67 21.48
CA HIS A 30 4.05 -4.24 20.34
C HIS A 30 3.19 -4.01 19.10
N ASP A 31 3.65 -3.14 18.20
CA ASP A 31 3.05 -3.03 16.87
C ASP A 31 3.22 -4.37 16.15
N ALA A 32 2.09 -5.00 15.83
CA ALA A 32 2.10 -6.14 14.92
C ALA A 32 2.50 -5.66 13.51
N PRO A 33 3.15 -6.51 12.70
CA PRO A 33 3.39 -6.17 11.30
C PRO A 33 2.08 -5.83 10.59
N ALA A 34 2.15 -4.92 9.61
CA ALA A 34 0.99 -4.56 8.80
C ALA A 34 0.52 -5.75 7.96
N GLU A 35 -0.77 -6.07 8.03
CA GLU A 35 -1.35 -7.27 7.44
C GLU A 35 -2.71 -6.95 6.80
N TYR A 36 -2.91 -7.32 5.54
CA TYR A 36 -4.23 -7.31 4.89
C TYR A 36 -4.27 -8.26 3.69
N GLN A 37 -5.50 -8.61 3.29
CA GLN A 37 -5.78 -9.30 2.04
C GLN A 37 -7.12 -8.80 1.51
N PHE A 38 -7.19 -8.47 0.21
CA PHE A 38 -8.43 -8.12 -0.44
C PHE A 38 -8.48 -8.62 -1.88
N SER A 39 -9.70 -8.72 -2.41
CA SER A 39 -9.94 -8.98 -3.82
C SER A 39 -11.26 -8.37 -4.26
N TYR A 40 -11.34 -7.88 -5.50
CA TYR A 40 -12.58 -7.46 -6.12
C TYR A 40 -12.58 -7.77 -7.62
N SER A 41 -13.77 -7.81 -8.21
CA SER A 41 -13.95 -7.92 -9.65
C SER A 41 -15.16 -7.12 -10.12
N VAL A 42 -15.09 -6.67 -11.37
CA VAL A 42 -16.21 -6.06 -12.10
C VAL A 42 -16.35 -6.83 -13.41
N HIS A 43 -17.58 -7.20 -13.74
CA HIS A 43 -17.95 -7.80 -15.01
C HIS A 43 -19.27 -7.17 -15.45
N ASP A 44 -19.18 -6.12 -16.26
CA ASP A 44 -20.32 -5.41 -16.81
C ASP A 44 -20.29 -5.47 -18.35
N ASP A 45 -21.10 -6.36 -18.91
CA ASP A 45 -21.24 -6.53 -20.36
C ASP A 45 -21.86 -5.30 -21.05
N HIS A 46 -22.59 -4.46 -20.33
CA HIS A 46 -23.23 -3.27 -20.91
C HIS A 46 -22.21 -2.16 -21.18
N THR A 47 -21.31 -1.92 -20.24
CA THR A 47 -20.25 -0.91 -20.36
C THR A 47 -18.95 -1.47 -20.95
N GLY A 48 -18.79 -2.80 -20.96
CA GLY A 48 -17.55 -3.48 -21.34
C GLY A 48 -16.49 -3.47 -20.22
N ASP A 49 -16.87 -3.08 -19.01
CA ASP A 49 -15.97 -3.00 -17.87
C ASP A 49 -15.75 -4.39 -17.26
N ILE A 50 -14.63 -5.01 -17.63
CA ILE A 50 -14.21 -6.30 -17.12
C ILE A 50 -12.81 -6.13 -16.51
N LYS A 51 -12.74 -6.21 -15.18
CA LYS A 51 -11.50 -6.06 -14.41
C LYS A 51 -11.52 -6.87 -13.12
N SER A 52 -10.35 -7.21 -12.62
CA SER A 52 -10.17 -7.81 -11.30
C SER A 52 -8.91 -7.29 -10.63
N GLN A 53 -8.87 -7.32 -9.31
CA GLN A 53 -7.68 -7.09 -8.52
C GLN A 53 -7.67 -8.00 -7.29
N GLN A 54 -6.50 -8.46 -6.91
CA GLN A 54 -6.22 -9.09 -5.63
C GLN A 54 -4.88 -8.60 -5.10
N GLU A 55 -4.78 -8.41 -3.79
CA GLU A 55 -3.56 -7.97 -3.15
C GLU A 55 -3.50 -8.49 -1.71
N GLU A 56 -2.31 -8.83 -1.27
CA GLU A 56 -2.02 -9.10 0.13
C GLU A 56 -0.74 -8.41 0.57
N ARG A 57 -0.70 -8.06 1.86
CA ARG A 57 0.45 -7.48 2.52
C ARG A 57 0.80 -8.30 3.75
N HIS A 58 2.09 -8.57 3.88
CA HIS A 58 2.71 -9.20 5.04
C HIS A 58 3.93 -8.39 5.48
N GLY A 59 3.79 -7.63 6.57
CA GLY A 59 4.81 -6.69 7.03
C GLY A 59 5.09 -5.60 5.98
N ASP A 60 6.30 -5.58 5.42
CA ASP A 60 6.70 -4.63 4.37
C ASP A 60 6.59 -5.20 2.96
N ASN A 61 6.15 -6.46 2.83
CA ASN A 61 5.99 -7.12 1.55
C ASN A 61 4.54 -6.98 1.08
N VAL A 62 4.34 -6.40 -0.10
CA VAL A 62 3.06 -6.40 -0.82
C VAL A 62 3.21 -7.25 -2.06
N LYS A 63 2.20 -8.03 -2.39
CA LYS A 63 2.08 -8.64 -3.73
C LYS A 63 0.64 -8.66 -4.18
N GLY A 64 0.44 -8.54 -5.48
CA GLY A 64 -0.90 -8.57 -6.04
C GLY A 64 -0.89 -8.75 -7.53
N GLN A 65 -2.09 -8.84 -8.07
CA GLN A 65 -2.35 -8.87 -9.49
C GLN A 65 -3.57 -8.03 -9.79
N TYR A 66 -3.56 -7.30 -10.90
CA TYR A 66 -4.79 -6.80 -11.50
C TYR A 66 -4.91 -7.22 -12.96
N THR A 67 -6.16 -7.31 -13.43
CA THR A 67 -6.47 -7.52 -14.84
C THR A 67 -7.48 -6.48 -15.32
N LEU A 68 -7.35 -6.04 -16.58
CA LEU A 68 -8.39 -5.28 -17.27
C LEU A 68 -8.37 -5.55 -18.77
N ILE A 69 -9.50 -5.30 -19.42
CA ILE A 69 -9.62 -5.24 -20.88
C ILE A 69 -9.20 -3.84 -21.34
N ASP A 70 -8.12 -3.75 -22.10
CA ASP A 70 -7.72 -2.51 -22.76
C ASP A 70 -8.62 -2.22 -23.97
N ALA A 71 -8.75 -0.95 -24.35
CA ALA A 71 -9.59 -0.51 -25.47
C ALA A 71 -9.18 -1.07 -26.84
N ASP A 72 -7.95 -1.58 -26.96
CA ASP A 72 -7.43 -2.23 -28.17
C ASP A 72 -7.76 -3.74 -28.24
N GLY A 73 -8.55 -4.27 -27.31
CA GLY A 73 -8.99 -5.66 -27.30
C GLY A 73 -7.96 -6.64 -26.75
N TYR A 74 -7.02 -6.16 -25.94
CA TYR A 74 -6.09 -6.99 -25.18
C TYR A 74 -6.50 -7.08 -23.71
N ARG A 75 -6.28 -8.24 -23.10
CA ARG A 75 -6.25 -8.35 -21.64
C ARG A 75 -4.87 -7.91 -21.18
N ARG A 76 -4.83 -6.93 -20.30
CA ARG A 76 -3.65 -6.62 -19.51
C ARG A 76 -3.71 -7.38 -18.19
N ILE A 77 -2.62 -8.05 -17.86
CA ILE A 77 -2.39 -8.72 -16.59
C ILE A 77 -1.13 -8.08 -16.01
N VAL A 78 -1.21 -7.59 -14.79
CA VAL A 78 -0.06 -6.99 -14.10
C VAL A 78 0.13 -7.68 -12.78
N ASP A 79 1.21 -8.44 -12.68
CA ASP A 79 1.70 -9.02 -11.44
C ASP A 79 2.66 -8.03 -10.80
N TYR A 80 2.45 -7.68 -9.54
CA TYR A 80 3.27 -6.68 -8.87
C TYR A 80 3.66 -7.12 -7.46
N THR A 81 4.79 -6.59 -7.03
CA THR A 81 5.39 -6.80 -5.71
C THR A 81 5.98 -5.48 -5.20
N ALA A 82 6.03 -5.30 -3.89
CA ALA A 82 6.77 -4.21 -3.28
C ALA A 82 7.40 -4.68 -1.97
N ASP A 83 8.65 -4.31 -1.73
CA ASP A 83 9.37 -4.56 -0.48
C ASP A 83 10.38 -3.43 -0.20
N GLU A 84 10.98 -3.42 1.00
CA GLU A 84 11.93 -2.37 1.42
C GLU A 84 13.22 -2.34 0.58
N HIS A 85 13.65 -3.48 0.06
CA HIS A 85 14.94 -3.62 -0.62
C HIS A 85 14.87 -3.32 -2.12
N ASN A 86 13.83 -3.82 -2.79
CA ASN A 86 13.64 -3.76 -4.23
C ASN A 86 12.65 -2.66 -4.65
N GLY A 87 11.90 -2.09 -3.71
CA GLY A 87 10.82 -1.15 -4.00
C GLY A 87 9.69 -1.81 -4.79
N PHE A 88 8.88 -1.00 -5.48
CA PHE A 88 7.80 -1.49 -6.32
C PHE A 88 8.33 -2.08 -7.64
N ASN A 89 7.93 -3.31 -7.95
CA ASN A 89 8.24 -4.00 -9.19
C ASN A 89 6.96 -4.59 -9.79
N ALA A 90 6.78 -4.43 -11.09
CA ALA A 90 5.64 -4.97 -11.81
C ALA A 90 6.05 -5.63 -13.13
N VAL A 91 5.46 -6.79 -13.41
CA VAL A 91 5.57 -7.49 -14.69
C VAL A 91 4.24 -7.38 -15.39
N VAL A 92 4.26 -6.81 -16.60
CA VAL A 92 3.05 -6.60 -17.39
C VAL A 92 3.01 -7.62 -18.53
N HIS A 93 1.96 -8.41 -18.53
CA HIS A 93 1.62 -9.33 -19.61
C HIS A 93 0.40 -8.80 -20.35
N ARG A 94 0.42 -8.90 -21.68
CA ARG A 94 -0.72 -8.56 -22.53
C ARG A 94 -1.03 -9.72 -23.45
N GLU A 95 -2.28 -10.14 -23.47
CA GLU A 95 -2.76 -11.20 -24.35
C GLU A 95 -3.97 -10.70 -25.17
N PRO A 96 -4.05 -11.00 -26.47
CA PRO A 96 -5.23 -10.66 -27.24
C PRO A 96 -6.42 -11.46 -26.71
N LEU A 97 -7.60 -10.85 -26.60
CA LEU A 97 -8.80 -11.49 -26.04
C LEU A 97 -9.44 -12.57 -26.91
N GLY A 98 -8.67 -13.20 -27.80
CA GLY A 98 -9.23 -14.00 -28.87
C GLY A 98 -9.95 -13.09 -29.84
N HIS A 99 -9.17 -12.46 -30.71
CA HIS A 99 -9.74 -11.79 -31.85
C HIS A 99 -10.46 -12.83 -32.72
N LYS A 100 -11.77 -12.66 -32.85
CA LYS A 100 -12.32 -12.39 -34.19
C LYS A 100 -11.43 -11.31 -34.81
N ALA A 101 -10.32 -11.73 -35.40
CA ALA A 101 -9.33 -10.89 -36.08
C ALA A 101 -9.90 -10.40 -37.42
N THR A 102 -11.20 -10.20 -37.48
CA THR A 102 -11.93 -10.04 -38.74
C THR A 102 -12.06 -8.58 -39.12
N LEU A 103 -11.84 -7.64 -38.20
CA LEU A 103 -11.88 -6.20 -38.53
C LEU A 103 -10.51 -5.65 -38.99
N TRP A 104 -9.41 -6.02 -38.35
CA TRP A 104 -8.08 -5.47 -38.67
C TRP A 104 -7.48 -6.03 -39.97
N ILE A 105 -7.78 -7.29 -40.32
CA ILE A 105 -7.36 -7.90 -41.60
C ILE A 105 -8.05 -7.21 -42.80
N LYS A 106 -9.23 -6.60 -42.58
CA LYS A 106 -10.01 -5.97 -43.65
C LYS A 106 -9.44 -4.61 -44.11
N LEU A 107 -8.53 -4.01 -43.34
CA LEU A 107 -7.91 -2.72 -43.69
C LEU A 107 -6.44 -2.82 -44.13
N GLY A 108 -5.80 -4.00 -44.02
CA GLY A 108 -4.47 -4.24 -44.60
C GLY A 108 -3.31 -3.42 -44.01
N ILE A 109 -3.38 -2.99 -42.76
CA ILE A 109 -2.32 -2.18 -42.14
C ILE A 109 -1.75 -2.86 -40.88
N ALA A 110 -0.54 -3.38 -41.05
CA ALA A 110 0.54 -3.65 -40.10
C ALA A 110 0.37 -4.71 -38.97
N ASN A 111 1.50 -5.41 -38.75
CA ASN A 111 1.72 -6.52 -37.84
C ASN A 111 1.69 -6.10 -36.35
N PRO A 112 0.93 -6.76 -35.46
CA PRO A 112 0.84 -6.38 -34.04
C PRO A 112 2.06 -6.78 -33.19
N ASP A 113 3.03 -7.52 -33.74
CA ASP A 113 4.13 -8.12 -32.95
C ASP A 113 5.25 -7.14 -32.56
N THR A 114 5.06 -5.84 -32.73
CA THR A 114 6.09 -4.84 -32.43
C THR A 114 5.55 -3.86 -31.40
N VAL A 115 5.91 -4.03 -30.12
CA VAL A 115 6.33 -2.96 -29.17
C VAL A 115 6.72 -3.61 -27.82
N SER A 116 8.04 -3.80 -27.69
CA SER A 116 8.95 -3.54 -26.56
C SER A 116 8.46 -3.61 -25.11
N SER A 117 9.18 -4.44 -24.33
CA SER A 117 9.38 -4.29 -22.89
C SER A 117 9.75 -2.85 -22.51
N ILE A 118 8.83 -2.15 -21.85
CA ILE A 118 9.16 -0.94 -21.10
C ILE A 118 9.52 -1.40 -19.69
N ALA A 119 10.82 -1.56 -19.44
CA ALA A 119 11.33 -1.37 -18.10
C ALA A 119 11.23 0.13 -17.82
N VAL A 120 10.51 0.51 -16.77
CA VAL A 120 10.63 1.86 -16.19
C VAL A 120 11.72 1.76 -15.12
N PRO A 121 12.97 2.13 -15.39
CA PRO A 121 13.90 2.43 -14.32
C PRO A 121 13.52 3.79 -13.68
N VAL A 122 13.67 3.86 -12.36
CA VAL A 122 13.51 5.06 -11.53
C VAL A 122 14.47 6.16 -11.97
#